data_AF-A0A9Q0P5Q8-F1
#
_entry.id   AF-A0A9Q0P5Q8-F1
#
_cell.length_a   1.000
_cell.length_b   1.000
_cell.length_c   1.000
_cell.angle_alpha   90.00
_cell.angle_beta   90.00
_cell.angle_gamma   90.00
#
_symmetry.space_group_name_H-M   'P 1'
#
loop_
_entity.id
_entity.type
_entity.pdbx_description
1 polymer ?
#
loop_
_entity_poly.entity_id
_entity_poly.type
_entity_poly.pdbx_seq_one_letter_code
_entity_poly.pdbx_strand_id
1 'polypeptide(L)'
;MPVNPSSDPIAPGESGTIRRLFHKPAILSPELRQLPIGEGLIDKIRGFDIMRDRIRLDGLTPPPEVAAEEGLTVEVARKLLNAAQLEGVKLRLREMEKTWISYSEFVGVCCESCSDLENGILVARSLDESGTVVILGNLVLLKPEQENETFVVSLQI
;
A
#
# COMPACT_ATOMS: atom_id res chain seq x y z
N MET A 1 -1.62 -23.32 -48.81
CA MET A 1 -0.26 -23.85 -49.01
C MET A 1 0.29 -23.25 -50.30
N PRO A 2 1.43 -22.56 -50.23
CA PRO A 2 2.68 -23.24 -50.59
C PRO A 2 3.76 -23.12 -49.49
N VAL A 3 4.71 -24.03 -49.53
CA VAL A 3 5.72 -24.33 -48.51
C VAL A 3 7.13 -24.11 -49.10
N ASN A 4 7.94 -23.32 -48.37
CA ASN A 4 9.43 -23.31 -48.23
C ASN A 4 10.37 -23.17 -49.47
N PRO A 5 11.65 -22.75 -49.35
CA PRO A 5 12.63 -23.16 -48.31
C PRO A 5 13.65 -22.12 -47.75
N SER A 6 14.14 -22.41 -46.52
CA SER A 6 15.50 -22.27 -45.89
C SER A 6 16.47 -21.16 -46.36
N SER A 7 17.28 -20.47 -45.55
CA SER A 7 18.01 -20.85 -44.31
C SER A 7 18.83 -19.65 -43.80
N ASP A 8 18.86 -19.51 -42.45
CA ASP A 8 19.95 -19.02 -41.57
C ASP A 8 20.49 -17.57 -41.67
N PRO A 9 21.18 -17.02 -40.64
CA PRO A 9 21.32 -17.44 -39.24
C PRO A 9 20.91 -16.35 -38.21
N ILE A 10 20.67 -16.80 -36.98
CA ILE A 10 20.54 -15.98 -35.77
C ILE A 10 21.82 -15.16 -35.58
N ALA A 11 21.71 -13.84 -35.63
CA ALA A 11 22.77 -12.91 -35.26
C ALA A 11 22.61 -12.52 -33.78
N PRO A 12 23.59 -12.80 -32.90
CA PRO A 12 23.61 -12.31 -31.53
C PRO A 12 24.51 -11.07 -31.44
N GLY A 13 23.89 -9.92 -31.33
CA GLY A 13 24.45 -8.67 -30.82
C GLY A 13 23.27 -7.93 -30.19
N GLU A 14 23.38 -7.25 -29.05
CA GLU A 14 24.51 -6.63 -28.41
C GLU A 14 24.10 -6.30 -26.97
N SER A 15 25.10 -6.17 -26.09
CA SER A 15 25.06 -5.37 -24.86
C SER A 15 24.37 -5.96 -23.61
N GLY A 16 25.18 -6.03 -22.54
CA GLY A 16 24.72 -6.38 -21.20
C GLY A 16 25.69 -7.30 -20.50
N THR A 17 26.86 -6.77 -20.15
CA THR A 17 27.86 -7.42 -19.30
C THR A 17 27.20 -8.12 -18.11
N ILE A 18 27.17 -9.44 -18.10
CA ILE A 18 26.94 -10.18 -16.85
C ILE A 18 28.18 -9.89 -15.99
N ARG A 19 28.04 -8.95 -15.07
CA ARG A 19 29.03 -8.72 -14.01
C ARG A 19 29.03 -9.98 -13.15
N ARG A 20 29.84 -10.96 -13.55
CA ARG A 20 30.25 -12.08 -12.71
C ARG A 20 30.77 -11.47 -11.41
N LEU A 21 29.98 -11.50 -10.36
CA LEU A 21 30.44 -11.29 -8.98
C LEU A 21 31.21 -12.53 -8.50
N PHE A 22 32.12 -13.05 -9.33
CA PHE A 22 33.22 -13.83 -8.81
C PHE A 22 34.22 -12.83 -8.27
N HIS A 23 33.94 -12.37 -7.05
CA HIS A 23 35.02 -12.02 -6.16
C HIS A 23 36.01 -13.18 -6.24
N LYS A 24 37.24 -12.86 -6.65
CA LYS A 24 38.44 -13.64 -6.37
C LYS A 24 38.17 -14.47 -5.11
N PRO A 25 38.30 -15.80 -5.11
CA PRO A 25 38.38 -16.47 -3.84
C PRO A 25 39.60 -15.81 -3.20
N ALA A 26 39.37 -15.01 -2.15
CA ALA A 26 40.41 -14.78 -1.18
C ALA A 26 40.87 -16.20 -0.89
N ILE A 27 42.12 -16.50 -1.23
CA ILE A 27 42.78 -17.71 -0.78
C ILE A 27 42.54 -17.65 0.72
N LEU A 28 41.57 -18.44 1.18
CA LEU A 28 41.25 -18.56 2.58
C LEU A 28 42.57 -19.05 3.15
N SER A 29 43.32 -18.16 3.79
CA SER A 29 44.50 -18.54 4.54
C SER A 29 44.10 -19.74 5.40
N PRO A 30 44.95 -20.77 5.48
CA PRO A 30 44.58 -22.06 6.06
C PRO A 30 43.99 -21.95 7.48
N GLU A 31 44.18 -20.82 8.19
CA GLU A 31 43.56 -20.53 9.48
C GLU A 31 42.02 -20.32 9.44
N LEU A 32 41.43 -19.83 8.34
CA LEU A 32 39.97 -19.58 8.28
C LEU A 32 39.14 -20.84 8.02
N ARG A 33 39.76 -21.93 7.58
CA ARG A 33 39.10 -23.24 7.41
C ARG A 33 38.94 -24.01 8.73
N GLN A 34 39.45 -23.46 9.84
CA GLN A 34 39.40 -24.07 11.17
C GLN A 34 38.58 -23.24 12.16
N LEU A 35 37.50 -22.60 11.69
CA LEU A 35 36.53 -22.04 12.62
C LEU A 35 35.78 -23.21 13.29
N PRO A 36 35.94 -23.42 14.61
CA PRO A 36 35.14 -24.41 15.30
C PRO A 36 33.68 -24.05 15.12
N ILE A 37 32.83 -25.02 14.81
CA ILE A 37 31.39 -24.85 14.69
C ILE A 37 30.78 -25.30 16.03
N GLY A 38 29.90 -24.48 16.61
CA GLY A 38 29.31 -24.72 17.94
C GLY A 38 29.97 -23.90 19.06
N GLU A 39 29.87 -24.34 20.32
CA GLU A 39 30.39 -23.64 21.51
C GLU A 39 31.83 -23.10 21.37
N GLY A 40 32.71 -23.86 20.70
CA GLY A 40 34.10 -23.44 20.50
C GLY A 40 34.25 -22.16 19.66
N LEU A 41 33.24 -21.78 18.88
CA LEU A 41 33.20 -20.51 18.16
C LEU A 41 32.98 -19.33 19.10
N ILE A 42 32.11 -19.51 20.11
CA ILE A 42 31.73 -18.48 21.07
C ILE A 42 32.94 -18.10 21.94
N ASP A 43 33.69 -19.09 22.42
CA ASP A 43 34.91 -18.84 23.20
C ASP A 43 36.00 -18.15 22.37
N LYS A 44 36.09 -18.48 21.08
CA LYS A 44 37.02 -17.83 20.15
C LYS A 44 36.61 -16.37 19.88
N ILE A 45 35.31 -16.09 19.67
CA ILE A 45 34.76 -14.74 19.51
C ILE A 45 34.98 -13.90 20.78
N ARG A 46 34.77 -14.47 21.97
CA ARG A 46 35.08 -13.81 23.25
C ARG A 46 36.58 -13.50 23.40
N GLY A 47 37.45 -14.39 22.92
CA GLY A 47 38.89 -14.17 22.88
C GLY A 47 39.30 -13.01 21.95
N PHE A 48 38.58 -12.80 20.84
CA PHE A 48 38.80 -11.64 19.96
C PHE A 48 38.39 -10.31 20.61
N ASP A 49 37.39 -10.33 21.49
CA ASP A 49 36.95 -9.16 22.28
C ASP A 49 38.01 -8.69 23.29
N ILE A 50 39.00 -9.53 23.61
CA ILE A 50 40.15 -9.18 24.45
C ILE A 50 41.26 -8.49 23.62
N MET A 51 41.33 -8.76 22.30
CA MET A 51 42.22 -8.09 21.34
C MET A 51 41.63 -6.79 20.75
N ARG A 52 40.76 -6.12 21.51
CA ARG A 52 40.01 -4.88 21.14
C ARG A 52 40.86 -3.77 20.51
N ASP A 53 42.17 -3.77 20.72
CA ASP A 53 43.09 -2.75 20.18
C ASP A 53 43.29 -2.80 18.65
N ARG A 54 42.75 -3.80 17.94
CA ARG A 54 42.92 -3.91 16.47
C ARG A 54 41.72 -3.49 15.63
N ILE A 55 40.52 -3.44 16.21
CA ILE A 55 39.29 -3.05 15.48
C ILE A 55 38.62 -1.94 16.27
N ARG A 56 38.79 -0.70 15.81
CA ARG A 56 38.08 0.46 16.38
C ARG A 56 36.60 0.35 16.02
N LEU A 57 35.82 -0.25 16.93
CA LEU A 57 34.37 -0.31 16.85
C LEU A 57 33.70 1.03 17.23
N ASP A 58 34.51 2.08 17.48
CA ASP A 58 34.11 3.45 17.84
C ASP A 58 33.16 4.13 16.82
N GLY A 59 32.95 3.53 15.64
CA GLY A 59 32.02 4.01 14.61
C GLY A 59 30.76 3.16 14.42
N LEU A 60 30.63 2.03 15.13
CA LEU A 60 29.41 1.21 15.11
C LEU A 60 28.57 1.58 16.33
N THR A 61 27.98 2.78 16.29
CA THR A 61 26.85 3.05 17.18
C THR A 61 25.74 2.07 16.77
N PRO A 62 25.25 1.20 17.68
CA PRO A 62 24.08 0.40 17.37
C PRO A 62 22.98 1.37 16.90
N PRO A 63 22.24 1.06 15.82
CA PRO A 63 21.10 1.88 15.43
C PRO A 63 20.27 2.17 16.68
N PRO A 64 19.85 3.42 16.91
CA PRO A 64 19.03 3.73 18.06
C PRO A 64 17.87 2.74 18.07
N GLU A 65 17.59 2.14 19.24
CA GLU A 65 16.34 1.42 19.44
C GLU A 65 15.24 2.43 19.08
N VAL A 66 14.69 2.30 17.89
CA VAL A 66 13.45 2.95 17.52
C VAL A 66 12.47 2.36 18.50
N ALA A 67 12.23 3.10 19.59
CA ALA A 67 11.10 2.87 20.45
C ALA A 67 9.93 2.67 19.51
N ALA A 68 9.33 1.48 19.56
CA ALA A 68 8.23 1.11 18.69
C ALA A 68 7.02 1.97 19.06
N GLU A 69 7.05 3.24 18.68
CA GLU A 69 5.92 4.14 18.64
C GLU A 69 5.18 3.90 17.30
N GLU A 70 5.06 2.63 16.91
CA GLU A 70 4.14 2.16 15.87
C GLU A 70 2.84 1.68 16.55
N GLY A 71 2.38 2.45 17.54
CA GLY A 71 1.05 2.30 18.09
C GLY A 71 0.03 3.01 17.19
N LEU A 72 -1.13 2.39 16.98
CA LEU A 72 -2.26 3.05 16.32
C LEU A 72 -2.62 4.33 17.11
N THR A 73 -2.25 5.50 16.59
CA THR A 73 -2.63 6.76 17.23
C THR A 73 -4.14 6.93 17.19
N VAL A 74 -4.71 7.59 18.21
CA VAL A 74 -6.16 7.79 18.32
C VAL A 74 -6.71 8.53 17.09
N GLU A 75 -5.92 9.42 16.49
CA GLU A 75 -6.26 10.15 15.28
C GLU A 75 -6.36 9.20 14.07
N VAL A 76 -5.43 8.27 13.92
CA VAL A 76 -5.44 7.28 12.83
C VAL A 76 -6.59 6.30 13.02
N ALA A 77 -6.83 5.84 14.26
CA ALA A 77 -7.99 5.00 14.59
C ALA A 77 -9.32 5.68 14.21
N ARG A 78 -9.46 6.97 14.53
CA ARG A 78 -10.65 7.77 14.19
C ARG A 78 -10.83 7.91 12.69
N LYS A 79 -9.75 8.19 11.95
CA LYS A 79 -9.79 8.28 10.48
C LYS A 79 -10.22 6.96 9.85
N LEU A 80 -9.73 5.84 10.39
CA LEU A 80 -10.09 4.51 9.90
C LEU A 80 -11.56 4.20 10.16
N LEU A 81 -12.08 4.53 11.35
CA LEU A 81 -13.51 4.38 11.66
C LEU A 81 -14.36 5.21 10.69
N ASN A 82 -14.01 6.48 10.49
CA ASN A 82 -14.75 7.35 9.57
C ASN A 82 -14.74 6.82 8.14
N ALA A 83 -13.60 6.31 7.67
CA ALA A 83 -13.48 5.68 6.36
C ALA A 83 -14.35 4.42 6.24
N ALA A 84 -14.38 3.58 7.28
CA ALA A 84 -15.21 2.39 7.31
C ALA A 84 -16.71 2.72 7.26
N GLN A 85 -17.16 3.73 8.02
CA GLN A 85 -18.54 4.22 7.97
C GLN A 85 -18.91 4.72 6.58
N LEU A 86 -18.05 5.55 5.98
CA LEU A 86 -18.26 6.10 4.64
C LEU A 86 -18.37 4.99 3.58
N GLU A 87 -17.47 4.01 3.58
CA GLU A 87 -17.52 2.89 2.65
C GLU A 87 -18.76 2.00 2.86
N GLY A 88 -19.18 1.79 4.11
CA GLY A 88 -20.43 1.08 4.42
C GLY A 88 -21.65 1.76 3.79
N VAL A 89 -21.75 3.09 3.91
CA VAL A 89 -22.82 3.86 3.28
C VAL A 89 -22.76 3.77 1.76
N LYS A 90 -21.58 3.94 1.15
CA LYS A 90 -21.41 3.83 -0.31
C LYS A 90 -21.87 2.47 -0.84
N LEU A 91 -21.52 1.39 -0.13
CA LEU A 91 -21.91 0.04 -0.52
C LEU A 91 -23.44 -0.11 -0.48
N ARG A 92 -24.09 0.36 0.58
CA ARG A 92 -25.55 0.36 0.67
C ARG A 92 -26.23 1.15 -0.44
N LEU A 93 -25.75 2.36 -0.74
CA LEU A 93 -26.30 3.17 -1.82
C LEU A 93 -26.13 2.49 -3.19
N ARG A 94 -25.02 1.76 -3.40
CA ARG A 94 -24.81 0.97 -4.62
C ARG A 94 -25.77 -0.21 -4.75
N GLU A 95 -26.04 -0.91 -3.65
CA GLU A 95 -26.98 -2.03 -3.59
C GLU A 95 -28.43 -1.60 -3.86
N MET A 96 -28.77 -0.33 -3.62
CA MET A 96 -30.08 0.19 -3.97
C MET A 96 -30.27 0.19 -5.49
N GLU A 97 -31.34 -0.45 -5.97
CA GLU A 97 -31.77 -0.41 -7.38
C GLU A 97 -32.44 0.93 -7.76
N LYS A 98 -32.31 1.96 -6.92
CA LYS A 98 -32.86 3.30 -7.15
C LYS A 98 -31.79 4.22 -7.73
N THR A 99 -32.15 4.97 -8.76
CA THR A 99 -31.29 6.04 -9.31
C THR A 99 -31.34 7.30 -8.45
N TRP A 100 -32.49 7.58 -7.84
CA TRP A 100 -32.73 8.76 -7.02
C TRP A 100 -33.55 8.44 -5.76
N ILE A 101 -33.34 9.21 -4.70
CA ILE A 101 -34.11 9.15 -3.45
C ILE A 101 -34.34 10.56 -2.88
N SER A 102 -35.23 10.68 -1.90
CA SER A 102 -35.40 11.93 -1.16
C SER A 102 -34.23 12.18 -0.21
N TYR A 103 -33.94 13.45 0.07
CA TYR A 103 -32.88 13.86 1.00
C TYR A 103 -33.10 13.28 2.41
N SER A 104 -34.35 13.20 2.87
CA SER A 104 -34.67 12.58 4.16
C SER A 104 -34.35 11.08 4.19
N GLU A 105 -34.64 10.36 3.09
CA GLU A 105 -34.31 8.94 2.97
C GLU A 105 -32.79 8.75 2.91
N PHE A 106 -32.10 9.60 2.15
CA PHE A 106 -30.64 9.59 2.05
C PHE A 106 -29.94 9.83 3.40
N VAL A 107 -30.36 10.86 4.13
CA VAL A 107 -29.83 11.14 5.47
C VAL A 107 -30.12 9.98 6.42
N GLY A 108 -31.30 9.34 6.32
CA GLY A 108 -31.63 8.13 7.04
C GLY A 108 -30.58 7.02 6.82
N VAL A 109 -30.26 6.72 5.56
CA VAL A 109 -29.23 5.73 5.20
C VAL A 109 -27.85 6.13 5.75
N CYS A 110 -27.48 7.41 5.69
CA CYS A 110 -26.21 7.89 6.25
C CYS A 110 -26.15 7.72 7.77
N CYS A 111 -27.26 7.97 8.48
CA CYS A 111 -27.34 7.87 9.94
C CYS A 111 -27.29 6.42 10.43
N GLU A 112 -27.81 5.44 9.68
CA GLU A 112 -27.78 4.03 10.07
C GLU A 112 -26.36 3.48 10.30
N SER A 113 -25.37 4.05 9.60
CA SER A 113 -23.96 3.66 9.73
C SER A 113 -23.15 4.58 10.65
N CYS A 114 -23.79 5.60 11.23
CA CYS A 114 -23.18 6.62 12.08
C CYS A 114 -23.64 6.50 13.53
N SER A 115 -22.90 7.14 14.43
CA SER A 115 -23.23 7.15 15.86
C SER A 115 -24.38 8.10 16.20
N ASP A 116 -24.58 9.14 15.38
CA ASP A 116 -25.50 10.25 15.61
C ASP A 116 -25.86 10.94 14.29
N LEU A 117 -26.89 11.81 14.34
CA LEU A 117 -27.42 12.54 13.19
C LEU A 117 -26.41 13.54 12.60
N GLU A 118 -25.60 14.21 13.42
CA GLU A 118 -24.64 15.20 12.93
C GLU A 118 -23.53 14.53 12.14
N ASN A 119 -23.03 13.38 12.62
CA ASN A 119 -22.05 12.58 11.88
C ASN A 119 -22.66 12.01 10.57
N GLY A 120 -23.93 11.60 10.59
CA GLY A 120 -24.65 11.20 9.38
C GLY A 120 -24.74 12.32 8.34
N ILE A 121 -24.98 13.56 8.77
CA ILE A 121 -25.00 14.73 7.89
C ILE A 121 -23.60 15.05 7.33
N LEU A 122 -22.53 14.89 8.13
CA LEU A 122 -21.16 15.06 7.65
C LEU A 122 -20.78 14.02 6.59
N VAL A 123 -21.22 12.77 6.77
CA VAL A 123 -21.07 11.71 5.76
C VAL A 123 -21.84 12.06 4.49
N ALA A 124 -23.09 12.51 4.62
CA ALA A 124 -23.91 12.94 3.49
C ALA A 124 -23.23 14.05 2.67
N ARG A 125 -22.67 15.07 3.36
CA ARG A 125 -21.90 16.14 2.72
C ARG A 125 -20.65 15.61 2.03
N SER A 126 -19.91 14.73 2.69
CA SER A 126 -18.67 14.18 2.13
C SER A 126 -18.92 13.38 0.84
N LEU A 127 -20.07 12.69 0.74
CA LEU A 127 -20.47 11.94 -0.45
C LEU A 127 -20.82 12.85 -1.63
N ASP A 128 -21.46 14.00 -1.37
CA ASP A 128 -21.80 15.01 -2.37
C ASP A 128 -20.55 15.75 -2.86
N GLU A 129 -19.68 16.16 -1.92
CA GLU A 129 -18.39 16.79 -2.24
C GLU A 129 -17.48 15.86 -3.06
N SER A 130 -17.51 14.55 -2.82
CA SER A 130 -16.75 13.58 -3.61
C SER A 130 -17.42 13.19 -4.93
N GLY A 131 -18.62 13.71 -5.23
CA GLY A 131 -19.40 13.37 -6.42
C GLY A 131 -19.85 11.92 -6.46
N THR A 132 -19.89 11.22 -5.32
CA THR A 132 -20.46 9.88 -5.23
C THR A 132 -21.99 9.93 -5.27
N VAL A 133 -22.56 11.01 -4.75
CA VAL A 133 -23.95 11.38 -4.97
C VAL A 133 -24.01 12.82 -5.46
N VAL A 134 -25.17 13.24 -5.98
CA VAL A 134 -25.43 14.64 -6.29
C VAL A 134 -26.74 15.08 -5.64
N ILE A 135 -26.67 16.08 -4.77
CA ILE A 135 -27.84 16.62 -4.06
C ILE A 135 -28.40 17.82 -4.82
N LEU A 136 -29.63 17.70 -5.33
CA LEU A 136 -30.39 18.77 -5.97
C LEU A 136 -31.65 19.09 -5.15
N GLY A 137 -31.54 20.03 -4.22
CA GLY A 137 -32.64 20.42 -3.35
C GLY A 137 -33.08 19.26 -2.45
N ASN A 138 -34.29 18.71 -2.65
CA ASN A 138 -34.76 17.54 -1.90
C ASN A 138 -34.39 16.20 -2.55
N LEU A 139 -33.86 16.21 -3.77
CA LEU A 139 -33.59 15.01 -4.55
C LEU A 139 -32.10 14.66 -4.43
N VAL A 140 -31.78 13.39 -4.28
CA VAL A 140 -30.40 12.89 -4.24
C VAL A 140 -30.22 11.83 -5.32
N LEU A 141 -29.31 12.08 -6.25
CA LEU A 141 -28.89 11.14 -7.29
C LEU A 141 -27.79 10.24 -6.73
N LEU A 142 -28.00 8.92 -6.76
CA LEU A 142 -27.12 7.94 -6.10
C LEU A 142 -25.99 7.39 -6.98
N LYS A 143 -26.15 7.45 -8.31
CA LYS A 143 -25.26 6.82 -9.29
C LYS A 143 -24.94 7.77 -10.44
N PRO A 144 -24.32 8.93 -10.14
CA PRO A 144 -24.00 9.91 -11.18
C PRO A 144 -23.12 9.32 -12.28
N GLU A 145 -22.24 8.37 -11.97
CA GLU A 145 -21.35 7.74 -12.95
C GLU A 145 -22.08 6.88 -14.01
N GLN A 146 -23.26 6.35 -13.68
CA GLN A 146 -24.03 5.51 -14.59
C GLN A 146 -24.80 6.37 -15.63
N GLU A 147 -24.94 7.66 -15.34
CA GLU A 147 -25.72 8.64 -16.11
C GLU A 147 -24.81 9.69 -16.79
N ASN A 148 -23.51 9.41 -16.91
CA ASN A 148 -22.48 10.35 -17.40
C ASN A 148 -22.77 10.89 -18.82
N GLU A 149 -23.56 10.19 -19.63
CA GLU A 149 -23.98 10.63 -20.97
C GLU A 149 -25.22 11.53 -20.94
N THR A 150 -26.08 11.44 -19.92
CA THR A 150 -27.41 12.10 -19.91
C THR A 150 -27.36 13.51 -19.32
N PHE A 151 -26.49 13.77 -18.35
CA PHE A 151 -26.44 15.07 -17.65
C PHE A 151 -25.77 16.18 -18.46
N VAL A 152 -24.73 15.88 -19.24
CA VAL A 152 -24.08 16.87 -20.14
C VAL A 152 -25.00 17.29 -21.29
N VAL A 153 -25.90 16.40 -21.74
CA VAL A 153 -26.84 16.72 -22.81
C VAL A 153 -28.03 17.54 -22.31
N SER A 154 -28.44 17.35 -21.05
CA SER A 154 -29.63 18.02 -20.49
C SER A 154 -29.36 19.43 -19.93
N LEU A 155 -28.10 19.80 -19.70
CA LEU A 155 -27.69 21.17 -19.33
C LEU A 155 -27.32 22.06 -20.53
N GLN A 156 -27.44 21.55 -21.75
CA GLN A 156 -27.12 22.26 -22.99
C GLN A 156 -28.37 22.75 -23.76
N ILE A 157 -29.50 22.91 -23.07
CA ILE A 157 -30.75 23.46 -23.64
C ILE A 157 -31.06 24.81 -22.99
#